data_AF-S3BSV7-F1
#
_entry.id   AF-S3BSV7-F1
#
_cell.length_a   1.000
_cell.length_b   1.000
_cell.length_c   1.000
_cell.angle_alpha   90.00
_cell.angle_beta   90.00
_cell.angle_gamma   90.00
#
_symmetry.space_group_name_H-M   'P 1'
#
loop_
_entity.id
_entity.type
_entity.pdbx_description
1 polymer ?
#
loop_
_entity_poly.entity_id
_entity_poly.type
_entity_poly.pdbx_seq_one_letter_code
_entity_poly.pdbx_strand_id
1 'polypeptide(L)'
;MSSFDSTSRPGSLRRRTALAFLGASLTAVPLLSAAHPPAASAAGKGAGLDDPAKKEIAMQLVSSAENSSLDWKAQYKYIEDIGDGRGYTAGIIGFCSGTGDMLDLVELYTDRKPGNVLAEYLPALRRVNGSDSHEGLDPHYPDDWRTAARDKAFQQAQNDERDRVYFDPAVKQGKADGLRALGQFAYYDALVMHGGGDDATSFGSIRKRALRRAKPPAAGGDEKTYLNAFLDARVWAMEQEEAHSDTSRVETAQRVFLREGNFALEPPLDWKVYGDSYHID
;
A
#
# COMPACT_ATOMS: atom_id res chain seq x y z
N MET A 1 12.68 58.06 -27.36
CA MET A 1 13.76 57.34 -26.65
C MET A 1 13.24 55.92 -26.37
N SER A 2 13.90 54.82 -26.74
CA SER A 2 15.29 54.38 -26.42
C SER A 2 15.39 53.92 -24.96
N SER A 3 15.90 52.74 -24.59
CA SER A 3 16.32 51.53 -25.34
C SER A 3 16.27 50.32 -24.34
N PHE A 4 16.55 49.04 -24.64
CA PHE A 4 17.15 48.33 -25.79
C PHE A 4 16.54 46.89 -25.88
N ASP A 5 16.91 46.12 -26.90
CA ASP A 5 16.72 44.66 -27.01
C ASP A 5 18.09 44.00 -27.36
N SER A 6 18.29 42.70 -27.07
CA SER A 6 19.51 41.97 -27.44
C SER A 6 19.37 40.45 -27.54
N THR A 7 19.28 39.99 -28.79
CA THR A 7 20.03 38.88 -29.40
C THR A 7 20.20 37.58 -28.59
N SER A 8 19.48 36.50 -28.91
CA SER A 8 19.58 35.66 -30.12
C SER A 8 20.88 34.84 -30.26
N ARG A 9 20.73 33.53 -30.53
CA ARG A 9 21.81 32.60 -30.91
C ARG A 9 21.56 32.10 -32.34
N PRO A 10 22.48 32.31 -33.30
CA PRO A 10 22.40 31.66 -34.61
C PRO A 10 22.87 30.20 -34.53
N GLY A 11 22.49 29.39 -35.52
CA GLY A 11 22.83 27.96 -35.59
C GLY A 11 23.54 27.54 -36.86
N SER A 12 24.10 26.33 -36.80
CA SER A 12 24.69 25.54 -37.89
C SER A 12 26.03 26.02 -38.50
N LEU A 13 26.87 25.04 -38.81
CA LEU A 13 27.58 24.95 -40.10
C LEU A 13 28.03 23.50 -40.33
N ARG A 14 27.69 22.92 -41.49
CA ARG A 14 28.13 21.58 -41.95
C ARG A 14 29.15 21.71 -43.08
N ARG A 15 30.33 21.10 -42.93
CA ARG A 15 31.33 20.70 -43.95
C ARG A 15 32.11 19.53 -43.32
N ARG A 16 32.33 18.33 -43.90
CA ARG A 16 32.89 17.91 -45.21
C ARG A 16 34.33 18.46 -45.39
N THR A 17 35.39 17.68 -45.65
CA THR A 17 35.45 16.30 -46.24
C THR A 17 36.81 15.60 -46.01
N ALA A 18 36.80 14.25 -46.03
CA ALA A 18 37.78 13.31 -46.62
C ALA A 18 39.28 13.24 -46.22
N LEU A 19 39.74 11.99 -45.99
CA LEU A 19 41.07 11.35 -46.29
C LEU A 19 42.37 11.99 -45.69
N ALA A 20 43.42 11.27 -45.27
CA ALA A 20 43.73 9.83 -45.08
C ALA A 20 44.86 9.72 -44.00
N PHE A 21 45.72 8.70 -43.80
CA PHE A 21 46.04 7.42 -44.47
C PHE A 21 46.77 6.46 -43.46
N LEU A 22 47.25 5.30 -43.95
CA LEU A 22 48.19 4.30 -43.39
C LEU A 22 48.65 4.33 -41.91
N GLY A 23 48.56 3.18 -41.23
CA GLY A 23 49.17 2.94 -39.91
C GLY A 23 49.00 1.51 -39.40
N ALA A 24 49.58 0.51 -40.08
CA ALA A 24 49.44 -0.90 -39.68
C ALA A 24 50.56 -1.34 -38.71
N SER A 25 50.19 -1.59 -37.44
CA SER A 25 51.07 -2.18 -36.42
C SER A 25 50.34 -3.28 -35.65
N LEU A 26 50.71 -4.54 -35.91
CA LEU A 26 50.18 -5.70 -35.21
C LEU A 26 50.88 -5.88 -33.84
N THR A 27 50.24 -5.44 -32.76
CA THR A 27 50.60 -5.82 -31.39
C THR A 27 49.56 -6.77 -30.83
N ALA A 28 49.91 -8.05 -30.73
CA ALA A 28 49.06 -9.07 -30.14
C ALA A 28 49.00 -8.90 -28.60
N VAL A 29 48.01 -8.14 -28.12
CA VAL A 29 47.69 -8.06 -26.69
C VAL A 29 47.07 -9.40 -26.26
N PRO A 30 47.57 -10.06 -25.20
CA PRO A 30 46.98 -11.30 -24.74
C PRO A 30 45.56 -11.04 -24.23
N LEU A 31 44.58 -11.76 -24.78
CA LEU A 31 43.22 -11.80 -24.25
C LEU A 31 43.22 -12.55 -22.91
N LEU A 32 43.56 -11.84 -21.84
CA LEU A 32 43.17 -12.21 -20.50
C LEU A 32 41.64 -12.23 -20.47
N SER A 33 41.06 -13.43 -20.56
CA SER A 33 39.65 -13.64 -20.26
C SER A 33 39.41 -13.26 -18.81
N ALA A 34 39.01 -12.01 -18.59
CA ALA A 34 38.34 -11.58 -17.38
C ALA A 34 37.04 -12.39 -17.30
N ALA A 35 37.13 -13.55 -16.63
CA ALA A 35 36.00 -14.38 -16.28
C ALA A 35 35.04 -13.47 -15.51
N HIS A 36 33.96 -13.05 -16.17
CA HIS A 36 32.92 -12.31 -15.49
C HIS A 36 32.44 -13.23 -14.36
N PRO A 37 32.34 -12.74 -13.11
CA PRO A 37 31.58 -13.49 -12.12
C PRO A 37 30.20 -13.74 -12.74
N PRO A 38 29.66 -14.97 -12.65
CA PRO A 38 28.34 -15.24 -13.21
C PRO A 38 27.39 -14.21 -12.62
N ALA A 39 26.73 -13.43 -13.50
CA ALA A 39 25.83 -12.36 -13.08
C ALA A 39 24.88 -12.97 -12.05
N ALA A 40 24.93 -12.46 -10.81
CA ALA A 40 24.32 -13.12 -9.66
C ALA A 40 22.89 -13.48 -10.02
N SER A 41 22.60 -14.79 -10.05
CA SER A 41 21.35 -15.28 -10.62
C SER A 41 20.21 -14.51 -9.98
N ALA A 42 19.33 -13.94 -10.80
CA ALA A 42 18.17 -13.21 -10.33
C ALA A 42 17.21 -14.22 -9.69
N ALA A 43 17.54 -14.64 -8.46
CA ALA A 43 16.77 -15.54 -7.62
C ALA A 43 15.34 -15.05 -7.67
N GLY A 44 14.47 -15.89 -8.26
CA GLY A 44 13.29 -15.42 -8.96
C GLY A 44 12.54 -14.40 -8.12
N LYS A 45 12.24 -13.23 -8.69
CA LYS A 45 11.28 -12.33 -8.07
C LYS A 45 9.98 -13.10 -7.97
N GLY A 46 9.70 -13.61 -6.77
CA GLY A 46 8.48 -14.32 -6.46
C GLY A 46 7.27 -13.45 -6.79
N ALA A 47 6.11 -14.10 -6.84
CA ALA A 47 4.82 -13.45 -7.01
C ALA A 47 4.72 -12.15 -6.19
N GLY A 48 4.25 -11.08 -6.82
CA GLY A 48 3.89 -9.85 -6.10
C GLY A 48 2.70 -10.09 -5.20
N LEU A 49 2.36 -9.11 -4.36
CA LEU A 49 1.19 -9.22 -3.49
C LEU A 49 -0.11 -9.36 -4.29
N ASP A 50 -0.13 -8.88 -5.53
CA ASP A 50 -1.22 -9.00 -6.51
C ASP A 50 -1.44 -10.40 -7.10
N ASP A 51 -0.59 -11.38 -6.77
CA ASP A 51 -0.94 -12.78 -6.99
C ASP A 51 -2.14 -13.18 -6.09
N PRO A 52 -3.12 -13.96 -6.59
CA PRO A 52 -4.32 -14.28 -5.81
C PRO A 52 -4.07 -14.96 -4.46
N ALA A 53 -3.05 -15.82 -4.34
CA ALA A 53 -2.72 -16.46 -3.07
C ALA A 53 -2.03 -15.48 -2.11
N LYS A 54 -1.10 -14.65 -2.63
CA LYS A 54 -0.48 -13.57 -1.84
C LYS A 54 -1.49 -12.53 -1.37
N LYS A 55 -2.50 -12.23 -2.19
CA LYS A 55 -3.59 -11.32 -1.86
C LYS A 55 -4.49 -11.88 -0.77
N GLU A 56 -4.85 -13.16 -0.85
CA GLU A 56 -5.62 -13.85 0.20
C GLU A 56 -4.84 -13.86 1.53
N ILE A 57 -3.54 -14.20 1.52
CA ILE A 57 -2.64 -14.09 2.69
C ILE A 57 -2.63 -12.67 3.26
N ALA A 58 -2.52 -11.65 2.40
CA ALA A 58 -2.52 -10.24 2.83
C ALA A 58 -3.83 -9.83 3.53
N MET A 59 -4.99 -10.37 3.12
CA MET A 59 -6.26 -10.10 3.79
C MET A 59 -6.33 -10.76 5.17
N GLN A 60 -5.83 -12.00 5.29
CA GLN A 60 -5.79 -12.73 6.56
C GLN A 60 -4.82 -12.06 7.57
N LEU A 61 -3.66 -11.61 7.10
CA LEU A 61 -2.72 -10.84 7.92
C LEU A 61 -3.34 -9.53 8.44
N VAL A 62 -4.03 -8.75 7.59
CA VAL A 62 -4.74 -7.53 8.03
C VAL A 62 -5.84 -7.87 9.04
N SER A 63 -6.73 -8.83 8.75
CA SER A 63 -7.85 -9.16 9.66
C SER A 63 -7.39 -9.75 11.00
N SER A 64 -6.18 -10.33 11.08
CA SER A 64 -5.56 -10.72 12.36
C SER A 64 -5.22 -9.52 13.26
N ALA A 65 -5.06 -8.33 12.67
CA ALA A 65 -4.81 -7.07 13.37
C ALA A 65 -6.04 -6.18 13.49
N GLU A 66 -6.97 -6.16 12.53
CA GLU A 66 -8.20 -5.38 12.66
C GLU A 66 -9.29 -6.09 13.49
N ASN A 67 -9.27 -7.44 13.55
CA ASN A 67 -10.41 -8.22 14.03
C ASN A 67 -10.05 -9.52 14.79
N SER A 68 -8.78 -9.71 15.15
CA SER A 68 -8.23 -10.95 15.76
C SER A 68 -8.69 -12.26 15.09
N SER A 69 -8.75 -12.28 13.75
CA SER A 69 -9.25 -13.44 13.00
C SER A 69 -8.60 -13.57 11.62
N LEU A 70 -8.46 -14.81 11.12
CA LEU A 70 -8.08 -15.05 9.73
C LEU A 70 -9.29 -15.10 8.78
N ASP A 71 -10.52 -15.23 9.30
CA ASP A 71 -11.73 -15.13 8.48
C ASP A 71 -12.09 -13.66 8.22
N TRP A 72 -11.30 -13.01 7.37
CA TRP A 72 -11.57 -11.67 6.87
C TRP A 72 -12.91 -11.57 6.12
N LYS A 73 -13.43 -12.69 5.62
CA LYS A 73 -14.72 -12.75 4.91
C LYS A 73 -15.90 -12.73 5.88
N ALA A 74 -15.70 -13.01 7.17
CA ALA A 74 -16.69 -12.72 8.21
C ALA A 74 -16.93 -11.20 8.41
N GLN A 75 -16.01 -10.34 7.94
CA GLN A 75 -15.99 -8.91 8.27
C GLN A 75 -16.78 -8.02 7.30
N TYR A 76 -17.29 -8.54 6.17
CA TYR A 76 -18.21 -7.77 5.29
C TYR A 76 -19.41 -7.17 6.05
N LYS A 77 -19.84 -7.84 7.14
CA LYS A 77 -20.95 -7.46 8.03
C LYS A 77 -20.53 -6.68 9.29
N TYR A 78 -19.24 -6.46 9.52
CA TYR A 78 -18.76 -5.68 10.65
C TYR A 78 -19.24 -4.24 10.49
N ILE A 79 -19.76 -3.65 11.56
CA ILE A 79 -20.14 -2.23 11.68
C ILE A 79 -20.35 -1.90 13.16
N GLU A 80 -19.55 -0.95 13.65
CA GLU A 80 -19.50 -0.47 15.04
C GLU A 80 -18.90 0.94 15.06
N ASP A 81 -19.38 1.83 15.93
CA ASP A 81 -18.64 3.03 16.31
C ASP A 81 -17.76 2.67 17.50
N ILE A 82 -16.45 2.79 17.32
CA ILE A 82 -15.44 2.40 18.31
C ILE A 82 -14.99 3.58 19.20
N GLY A 83 -15.60 4.77 19.03
CA GLY A 83 -15.31 5.95 19.84
C GLY A 83 -13.99 6.65 19.51
N ASP A 84 -13.43 6.43 18.32
CA ASP A 84 -12.16 7.02 17.85
C ASP A 84 -12.33 8.36 17.13
N GLY A 85 -13.56 8.85 16.99
CA GLY A 85 -13.91 10.09 16.28
C GLY A 85 -14.14 9.93 14.76
N ARG A 86 -14.17 8.70 14.23
CA ARG A 86 -14.48 8.41 12.82
C ARG A 86 -15.96 8.05 12.58
N GLY A 87 -16.75 7.90 13.66
CA GLY A 87 -18.12 7.41 13.65
C GLY A 87 -18.18 5.91 13.35
N TYR A 88 -19.21 5.46 12.63
CA TYR A 88 -19.31 4.06 12.22
C TYR A 88 -18.09 3.62 11.39
N THR A 89 -17.37 2.62 11.88
CA THR A 89 -16.28 1.89 11.23
C THR A 89 -16.81 0.52 10.80
N ALA A 90 -16.64 0.13 9.53
CA ALA A 90 -17.36 -1.02 8.98
C ALA A 90 -16.64 -1.79 7.85
N GLY A 91 -17.05 -3.03 7.62
CA GLY A 91 -16.59 -3.85 6.49
C GLY A 91 -15.16 -4.38 6.61
N ILE A 92 -14.64 -4.96 5.52
CA ILE A 92 -13.39 -5.76 5.50
C ILE A 92 -12.08 -4.99 5.76
N ILE A 93 -12.10 -3.66 5.84
CA ILE A 93 -10.93 -2.81 6.14
C ILE A 93 -11.27 -1.59 7.02
N GLY A 94 -12.44 -1.56 7.66
CA GLY A 94 -12.84 -0.42 8.50
C GLY A 94 -13.12 0.86 7.72
N PHE A 95 -13.98 0.78 6.69
CA PHE A 95 -14.52 1.97 6.02
C PHE A 95 -15.27 2.84 7.05
N CYS A 96 -15.02 4.15 7.13
CA CYS A 96 -15.65 4.99 8.16
C CYS A 96 -16.61 6.05 7.62
N SER A 97 -17.69 6.34 8.36
CA SER A 97 -18.67 7.36 7.98
C SER A 97 -18.07 8.77 7.96
N GLY A 98 -17.14 9.07 8.86
CA GLY A 98 -16.47 10.37 8.98
C GLY A 98 -15.34 10.62 7.99
N THR A 99 -14.80 9.60 7.31
CA THR A 99 -13.67 9.72 6.36
C THR A 99 -14.08 9.69 4.89
N GLY A 100 -15.35 9.41 4.59
CA GLY A 100 -15.93 9.51 3.24
C GLY A 100 -15.73 8.29 2.34
N ASP A 101 -14.84 7.37 2.69
CA ASP A 101 -14.65 6.09 2.00
C ASP A 101 -15.85 5.14 2.19
N MET A 102 -16.56 5.21 3.33
CA MET A 102 -17.87 4.56 3.48
C MET A 102 -18.92 5.15 2.52
N LEU A 103 -18.87 6.46 2.26
CA LEU A 103 -19.78 7.12 1.31
C LEU A 103 -19.47 6.67 -0.12
N ASP A 104 -18.20 6.73 -0.55
CA ASP A 104 -17.75 6.23 -1.87
C ASP A 104 -18.19 4.76 -2.09
N LEU A 105 -18.07 3.91 -1.06
CA LEU A 105 -18.51 2.52 -1.08
C LEU A 105 -20.03 2.36 -1.27
N VAL A 106 -20.85 3.12 -0.55
CA VAL A 106 -22.31 3.03 -0.66
C VAL A 106 -22.82 3.66 -1.97
N GLU A 107 -22.12 4.68 -2.51
CA GLU A 107 -22.37 5.19 -3.86
C GLU A 107 -22.05 4.11 -4.91
N LEU A 108 -20.86 3.49 -4.86
CA LEU A 108 -20.47 2.41 -5.77
C LEU A 108 -21.45 1.21 -5.73
N TYR A 109 -21.89 0.81 -4.53
CA TYR A 109 -22.88 -0.25 -4.39
C TYR A 109 -24.24 0.15 -4.98
N THR A 110 -24.62 1.42 -4.87
CA THR A 110 -25.88 1.95 -5.41
C THR A 110 -25.88 2.09 -6.92
N ASP A 111 -24.75 2.47 -7.53
CA ASP A 111 -24.58 2.45 -8.99
C ASP A 111 -24.67 1.02 -9.56
N ARG A 112 -24.12 0.04 -8.84
CA ARG A 112 -24.17 -1.39 -9.22
C ARG A 112 -25.53 -2.03 -8.98
N LYS A 113 -26.24 -1.59 -7.95
CA LYS A 113 -27.56 -2.08 -7.55
C LYS A 113 -28.44 -0.92 -7.05
N PRO A 114 -29.11 -0.20 -7.97
CA PRO A 114 -30.06 0.84 -7.60
C PRO A 114 -31.19 0.30 -6.73
N GLY A 115 -31.57 1.03 -5.69
CA GLY A 115 -32.61 0.59 -4.74
C GLY A 115 -32.18 -0.55 -3.81
N ASN A 116 -30.89 -0.70 -3.53
CA ASN A 116 -30.41 -1.52 -2.42
C ASN A 116 -30.71 -0.86 -1.05
N VAL A 117 -30.66 -1.64 0.03
CA VAL A 117 -31.01 -1.20 1.40
C VAL A 117 -30.12 -0.09 1.99
N LEU A 118 -28.94 0.19 1.42
CA LEU A 118 -28.06 1.27 1.87
C LEU A 118 -28.27 2.58 1.08
N ALA A 119 -28.99 2.54 -0.05
CA ALA A 119 -29.16 3.69 -0.93
C ALA A 119 -29.92 4.85 -0.28
N GLU A 120 -30.84 4.58 0.65
CA GLU A 120 -31.61 5.62 1.36
C GLU A 120 -30.77 6.41 2.38
N TYR A 121 -29.65 5.86 2.83
CA TYR A 121 -28.72 6.50 3.77
C TYR A 121 -27.72 7.45 3.10
N LEU A 122 -27.59 7.43 1.77
CA LEU A 122 -26.69 8.32 1.02
C LEU A 122 -26.85 9.83 1.34
N PRO A 123 -28.06 10.38 1.54
CA PRO A 123 -28.22 11.78 1.96
C PRO A 123 -27.75 12.03 3.40
N ALA A 124 -27.71 11.03 4.27
CA ALA A 124 -27.18 11.12 5.64
C ALA A 124 -25.65 10.98 5.66
N LEU A 125 -25.10 9.97 4.97
CA LEU A 125 -23.66 9.80 4.79
C LEU A 125 -22.98 11.07 4.25
N ARG A 126 -23.60 11.76 3.27
CA ARG A 126 -23.12 13.05 2.75
C ARG A 126 -23.20 14.23 3.73
N ARG A 127 -23.99 14.16 4.81
CA ARG A 127 -24.04 15.18 5.87
C ARG A 127 -23.05 14.92 6.99
N VAL A 128 -22.82 13.65 7.33
CA VAL A 128 -21.97 13.27 8.48
C VAL A 128 -20.49 13.08 8.11
N ASN A 129 -20.17 12.91 6.83
CA ASN A 129 -18.78 12.88 6.34
C ASN A 129 -18.00 14.13 6.81
N GLY A 130 -16.82 13.90 7.42
CA GLY A 130 -16.06 14.91 8.17
C GLY A 130 -16.40 15.00 9.67
N SER A 131 -17.22 14.09 10.20
CA SER A 131 -17.60 14.01 11.63
C SER A 131 -17.90 12.58 12.10
N ASP A 132 -18.03 12.41 13.40
CA ASP A 132 -18.49 11.20 14.11
C ASP A 132 -20.02 11.06 14.19
N SER A 133 -20.79 11.96 13.56
CA SER A 133 -22.26 12.01 13.70
C SER A 133 -22.97 10.81 13.07
N HIS A 134 -24.01 10.32 13.76
CA HIS A 134 -24.93 9.28 13.25
C HIS A 134 -26.27 9.85 12.73
N GLU A 135 -26.37 11.18 12.51
CA GLU A 135 -27.66 11.85 12.23
C GLU A 135 -28.33 11.40 10.90
N GLY A 136 -29.31 10.50 11.03
CA GLY A 136 -30.01 9.87 9.91
C GLY A 136 -29.42 8.55 9.44
N LEU A 137 -28.50 7.96 10.22
CA LEU A 137 -28.09 6.56 10.14
C LEU A 137 -28.82 5.73 11.22
N ASP A 138 -28.87 6.25 12.45
CA ASP A 138 -29.45 5.53 13.58
C ASP A 138 -31.00 5.48 13.54
N PRO A 139 -31.61 4.38 14.03
CA PRO A 139 -30.98 3.19 14.61
C PRO A 139 -30.77 2.03 13.61
N HIS A 140 -31.13 2.21 12.34
CA HIS A 140 -31.35 1.10 11.41
C HIS A 140 -30.13 0.75 10.53
N TYR A 141 -29.26 1.71 10.25
CA TYR A 141 -28.10 1.54 9.36
C TYR A 141 -27.20 0.33 9.70
N PRO A 142 -26.91 -0.02 10.98
CA PRO A 142 -26.13 -1.21 11.30
C PRO A 142 -26.76 -2.53 10.87
N ASP A 143 -28.09 -2.65 10.94
CA ASP A 143 -28.80 -3.88 10.57
C ASP A 143 -29.07 -3.97 9.06
N ASP A 144 -29.26 -2.84 8.38
CA ASP A 144 -29.27 -2.79 6.92
C ASP A 144 -27.88 -3.07 6.33
N TRP A 145 -26.80 -2.64 6.98
CA TRP A 145 -25.42 -3.01 6.62
C TRP A 145 -25.19 -4.52 6.77
N ARG A 146 -25.60 -5.12 7.89
CA ARG A 146 -25.54 -6.58 8.13
C ARG A 146 -26.45 -7.38 7.17
N THR A 147 -27.45 -6.73 6.59
CA THR A 147 -28.32 -7.29 5.54
C THR A 147 -27.66 -7.18 4.16
N ALA A 148 -27.14 -6.00 3.80
CA ALA A 148 -26.37 -5.76 2.58
C ALA A 148 -25.12 -6.65 2.49
N ALA A 149 -24.45 -6.92 3.61
CA ALA A 149 -23.29 -7.81 3.71
C ALA A 149 -23.55 -9.26 3.25
N ARG A 150 -24.81 -9.66 3.03
CA ARG A 150 -25.18 -10.96 2.46
C ARG A 150 -25.23 -10.93 0.92
N ASP A 151 -25.27 -9.74 0.32
CA ASP A 151 -25.32 -9.53 -1.13
C ASP A 151 -23.91 -9.59 -1.74
N LYS A 152 -23.78 -10.36 -2.83
CA LYS A 152 -22.53 -10.43 -3.59
C LYS A 152 -22.16 -9.11 -4.29
N ALA A 153 -23.14 -8.27 -4.61
CA ALA A 153 -22.87 -6.94 -5.15
C ALA A 153 -22.19 -6.01 -4.11
N PHE A 154 -22.60 -6.08 -2.84
CA PHE A 154 -21.96 -5.30 -1.77
C PHE A 154 -20.61 -5.87 -1.35
N GLN A 155 -20.49 -7.21 -1.25
CA GLN A 155 -19.21 -7.87 -1.04
C GLN A 155 -18.20 -7.50 -2.15
N GLN A 156 -18.64 -7.43 -3.41
CA GLN A 156 -17.76 -6.97 -4.50
C GLN A 156 -17.46 -5.47 -4.43
N ALA A 157 -18.40 -4.61 -4.01
CA ALA A 157 -18.13 -3.19 -3.81
C ALA A 157 -17.06 -2.96 -2.72
N GLN A 158 -17.14 -3.67 -1.58
CA GLN A 158 -16.10 -3.62 -0.54
C GLN A 158 -14.73 -4.12 -1.03
N ASN A 159 -14.69 -5.20 -1.84
CA ASN A 159 -13.45 -5.67 -2.44
C ASN A 159 -12.82 -4.63 -3.38
N ASP A 160 -13.64 -4.01 -4.23
CA ASP A 160 -13.16 -3.10 -5.26
C ASP A 160 -12.74 -1.74 -4.69
N GLU A 161 -13.36 -1.28 -3.60
CA GLU A 161 -12.96 -0.06 -2.90
C GLU A 161 -11.67 -0.22 -2.08
N ARG A 162 -11.52 -1.35 -1.37
CA ARG A 162 -10.23 -1.78 -0.81
C ARG A 162 -9.16 -1.76 -1.90
N ASP A 163 -9.48 -2.28 -3.08
CA ASP A 163 -8.53 -2.40 -4.18
C ASP A 163 -8.17 -1.03 -4.78
N ARG A 164 -9.16 -0.19 -5.07
CA ARG A 164 -9.01 1.17 -5.61
C ARG A 164 -8.18 2.09 -4.72
N VAL A 165 -8.47 2.10 -3.42
CA VAL A 165 -7.96 3.13 -2.49
C VAL A 165 -6.72 2.66 -1.72
N TYR A 166 -6.60 1.36 -1.41
CA TYR A 166 -5.57 0.85 -0.49
C TYR A 166 -4.61 -0.13 -1.17
N PHE A 167 -5.13 -1.23 -1.72
CA PHE A 167 -4.30 -2.34 -2.19
C PHE A 167 -3.52 -2.00 -3.46
N ASP A 168 -4.21 -1.58 -4.54
CA ASP A 168 -3.52 -1.28 -5.81
C ASP A 168 -2.54 -0.10 -5.68
N PRO A 169 -2.85 1.01 -4.98
CA PRO A 169 -1.89 2.07 -4.71
C PRO A 169 -0.66 1.59 -3.93
N ALA A 170 -0.84 0.80 -2.86
CA ALA A 170 0.26 0.27 -2.08
C ALA A 170 1.15 -0.70 -2.88
N VAL A 171 0.55 -1.66 -3.58
CA VAL A 171 1.29 -2.64 -4.41
C VAL A 171 2.01 -1.96 -5.56
N LYS A 172 1.37 -1.00 -6.25
CA LYS A 172 1.97 -0.18 -7.31
C LYS A 172 3.16 0.62 -6.80
N GLN A 173 3.05 1.26 -5.63
CA GLN A 173 4.14 2.04 -5.03
C GLN A 173 5.27 1.12 -4.52
N GLY A 174 4.95 -0.05 -3.96
CA GLY A 174 5.95 -1.04 -3.55
C GLY A 174 6.74 -1.59 -4.73
N LYS A 175 6.05 -1.89 -5.84
CA LYS A 175 6.70 -2.28 -7.12
C LYS A 175 7.56 -1.16 -7.70
N ALA A 176 7.14 0.10 -7.62
CA ALA A 176 7.92 1.25 -8.06
C ALA A 176 9.19 1.48 -7.20
N ASP A 177 9.13 1.16 -5.91
CA ASP A 177 10.31 1.14 -5.02
C ASP A 177 11.14 -0.15 -5.17
N GLY A 178 10.68 -1.13 -5.96
CA GLY A 178 11.38 -2.37 -6.26
C GLY A 178 11.22 -3.49 -5.22
N LEU A 179 10.29 -3.33 -4.27
CA LEU A 179 10.03 -4.26 -3.17
C LEU A 179 9.40 -5.59 -3.64
N ARG A 180 9.67 -6.66 -2.90
CA ARG A 180 8.98 -7.97 -3.00
C ARG A 180 7.69 -7.97 -2.15
N ALA A 181 6.97 -9.10 -2.13
CA ALA A 181 5.64 -9.22 -1.51
C ALA A 181 5.58 -8.72 -0.05
N LEU A 182 6.56 -9.02 0.80
CA LEU A 182 6.61 -8.53 2.19
C LEU A 182 6.64 -7.00 2.27
N GLY A 183 7.40 -6.34 1.39
CA GLY A 183 7.47 -4.88 1.36
C GLY A 183 6.23 -4.23 0.75
N GLN A 184 5.59 -4.90 -0.21
CA GLN A 184 4.27 -4.51 -0.73
C GLN A 184 3.17 -4.68 0.33
N PHE A 185 3.24 -5.74 1.15
CA PHE A 185 2.36 -5.95 2.30
C PHE A 185 2.55 -4.88 3.37
N ALA A 186 3.80 -4.56 3.75
CA ALA A 186 4.07 -3.50 4.72
C ALA A 186 3.55 -2.12 4.26
N TYR A 187 3.56 -1.85 2.95
CA TYR A 187 2.90 -0.65 2.39
C TYR A 187 1.38 -0.73 2.47
N TYR A 188 0.78 -1.89 2.17
CA TYR A 188 -0.68 -2.07 2.22
C TYR A 188 -1.22 -1.95 3.65
N ASP A 189 -0.62 -2.65 4.62
CA ASP A 189 -1.00 -2.60 6.03
C ASP A 189 -0.81 -1.18 6.64
N ALA A 190 0.16 -0.41 6.14
CA ALA A 190 0.34 0.99 6.51
C ALA A 190 -0.70 1.93 5.86
N LEU A 191 -1.16 1.64 4.63
CA LEU A 191 -2.17 2.45 3.94
C LEU A 191 -3.57 2.17 4.51
N VAL A 192 -3.87 0.94 4.92
CA VAL A 192 -5.10 0.61 5.69
C VAL A 192 -5.13 1.41 6.99
N MET A 193 -4.07 1.36 7.80
CA MET A 193 -4.05 1.97 9.13
C MET A 193 -3.93 3.51 9.14
N HIS A 194 -3.16 4.10 8.21
CA HIS A 194 -2.86 5.55 8.21
C HIS A 194 -3.40 6.30 6.98
N GLY A 195 -4.14 5.63 6.09
CA GLY A 195 -4.75 6.24 4.92
C GLY A 195 -3.78 6.80 3.86
N GLY A 196 -4.37 7.35 2.80
CA GLY A 196 -3.67 7.98 1.67
C GLY A 196 -3.45 9.50 1.79
N GLY A 197 -3.62 10.08 2.98
CA GLY A 197 -3.60 11.52 3.24
C GLY A 197 -2.24 12.20 3.07
N ASP A 198 -2.18 13.50 3.41
CA ASP A 198 -0.97 14.34 3.32
C ASP A 198 -0.43 14.81 4.69
N ASP A 199 -1.08 14.42 5.78
CA ASP A 199 -0.69 14.69 7.17
C ASP A 199 0.64 14.01 7.59
N ALA A 200 1.00 14.15 8.87
CA ALA A 200 2.30 13.71 9.39
C ALA A 200 2.45 12.19 9.59
N THR A 201 1.37 11.45 9.79
CA THR A 201 1.38 9.99 10.03
C THR A 201 0.88 9.16 8.84
N SER A 202 0.25 9.79 7.84
CA SER A 202 -0.13 9.19 6.56
C SER A 202 0.92 8.27 5.93
N PHE A 203 0.47 7.27 5.14
CA PHE A 203 1.36 6.40 4.36
C PHE A 203 2.38 7.20 3.53
N GLY A 204 1.95 8.31 2.92
CA GLY A 204 2.81 9.21 2.16
C GLY A 204 3.92 9.81 3.01
N SER A 205 3.64 10.20 4.25
CA SER A 205 4.63 10.77 5.17
C SER A 205 5.52 9.73 5.86
N ILE A 206 5.00 8.54 6.19
CA ILE A 206 5.79 7.37 6.63
C ILE A 206 6.82 7.01 5.55
N ARG A 207 6.39 6.85 4.29
CA ARG A 207 7.29 6.54 3.18
C ARG A 207 8.34 7.64 2.97
N LYS A 208 7.96 8.92 3.02
CA LYS A 208 8.93 10.06 3.01
C LYS A 208 9.92 9.97 4.18
N ARG A 209 9.53 9.48 5.36
CA ARG A 209 10.39 9.32 6.54
C ARG A 209 11.39 8.16 6.37
N ALA A 210 10.95 7.02 5.83
CA ALA A 210 11.81 5.89 5.47
C ALA A 210 12.90 6.28 4.46
N LEU A 211 12.50 7.00 3.40
CA LEU A 211 13.40 7.47 2.33
C LEU A 211 14.50 8.44 2.80
N ARG A 212 14.34 9.09 3.97
CA ARG A 212 15.40 9.92 4.59
C ARG A 212 16.44 9.09 5.36
N ARG A 213 16.23 7.79 5.53
CA ARG A 213 17.10 6.87 6.29
C ARG A 213 17.74 5.81 5.42
N ALA A 214 16.99 5.25 4.47
CA ALA A 214 17.45 4.21 3.56
C ALA A 214 16.98 4.44 2.12
N LYS A 215 17.79 4.03 1.15
CA LYS A 215 17.38 3.96 -0.26
C LYS A 215 16.53 2.71 -0.48
N PRO A 216 15.47 2.75 -1.31
CA PRO A 216 14.73 1.57 -1.72
C PRO A 216 15.52 0.77 -2.78
N PRO A 217 15.17 -0.51 -3.03
CA PRO A 217 15.81 -1.34 -4.05
C PRO A 217 15.86 -0.72 -5.45
N ALA A 218 14.81 -0.02 -5.89
CA ALA A 218 14.79 0.69 -7.18
C ALA A 218 15.83 1.83 -7.29
N ALA A 219 16.35 2.32 -6.16
CA ALA A 219 17.44 3.30 -6.09
C ALA A 219 18.79 2.68 -5.69
N GLY A 220 18.92 1.35 -5.78
CA GLY A 220 20.14 0.61 -5.45
C GLY A 220 20.41 0.45 -3.94
N GLY A 221 19.38 0.53 -3.09
CA GLY A 221 19.49 0.18 -1.68
C GLY A 221 19.23 -1.31 -1.40
N ASP A 222 19.65 -1.78 -0.23
CA ASP A 222 19.25 -3.09 0.28
C ASP A 222 17.81 -3.05 0.81
N GLU A 223 17.03 -4.08 0.49
CA GLU A 223 15.63 -4.20 0.89
C GLU A 223 15.46 -4.44 2.40
N LYS A 224 16.37 -5.18 3.06
CA LYS A 224 16.27 -5.41 4.51
C LYS A 224 16.48 -4.11 5.27
N THR A 225 17.45 -3.31 4.84
CA THR A 225 17.76 -1.97 5.35
C THR A 225 16.60 -1.01 5.09
N TYR A 226 16.01 -1.03 3.88
CA TYR A 226 14.87 -0.19 3.56
C TYR A 226 13.62 -0.54 4.37
N LEU A 227 13.27 -1.81 4.47
CA LEU A 227 12.07 -2.23 5.18
C LEU A 227 12.19 -2.02 6.70
N ASN A 228 13.37 -2.15 7.30
CA ASN A 228 13.54 -1.72 8.70
C ASN A 228 13.31 -0.21 8.85
N ALA A 229 13.93 0.62 7.99
CA ALA A 229 13.71 2.06 8.01
C ALA A 229 12.24 2.48 7.75
N PHE A 230 11.45 1.66 7.05
CA PHE A 230 10.02 1.86 6.86
C PHE A 230 9.20 1.44 8.08
N LEU A 231 9.47 0.25 8.64
CA LEU A 231 8.78 -0.22 9.85
C LEU A 231 9.10 0.68 11.06
N ASP A 232 10.33 1.18 11.20
CA ASP A 232 10.72 2.18 12.22
C ASP A 232 10.00 3.52 12.00
N ALA A 233 9.78 3.91 10.74
CA ALA A 233 9.04 5.12 10.39
C ALA A 233 7.55 4.98 10.69
N ARG A 234 7.00 3.76 10.62
CA ARG A 234 5.61 3.45 10.93
C ARG A 234 5.34 3.27 12.42
N VAL A 235 6.20 2.55 13.15
CA VAL A 235 6.13 2.42 14.62
C VAL A 235 6.05 3.81 15.25
N TRP A 236 6.92 4.73 14.82
CA TRP A 236 6.84 6.12 15.25
C TRP A 236 5.49 6.80 14.94
N ALA A 237 4.86 6.51 13.80
CA ALA A 237 3.58 7.11 13.42
C ALA A 237 2.43 6.56 14.28
N MET A 238 2.40 5.25 14.48
CA MET A 238 1.49 4.56 15.41
C MET A 238 1.62 5.11 16.84
N GLU A 239 2.84 5.37 17.31
CA GLU A 239 3.13 6.00 18.61
C GLU A 239 2.62 7.46 18.75
N GLN A 240 2.16 8.12 17.68
CA GLN A 240 1.54 9.46 17.78
C GLN A 240 0.01 9.41 18.00
N GLU A 241 -0.61 8.23 17.84
CA GLU A 241 -2.06 8.03 17.83
C GLU A 241 -2.42 7.07 18.98
N GLU A 242 -3.05 7.57 20.06
CA GLU A 242 -3.23 6.80 21.31
C GLU A 242 -3.94 5.45 21.09
N ALA A 243 -4.99 5.44 20.25
CA ALA A 243 -5.73 4.25 19.83
C ALA A 243 -4.91 3.22 19.04
N HIS A 244 -3.76 3.60 18.49
CA HIS A 244 -2.89 2.76 17.65
C HIS A 244 -1.54 2.43 18.33
N SER A 245 -1.41 2.69 19.63
CA SER A 245 -0.15 2.57 20.38
C SER A 245 0.39 1.13 20.53
N ASP A 246 -0.42 0.09 20.32
CA ASP A 246 0.07 -1.29 20.20
C ASP A 246 0.65 -1.55 18.80
N THR A 247 1.96 -1.82 18.77
CA THR A 247 2.75 -1.99 17.54
C THR A 247 3.02 -3.47 17.17
N SER A 248 2.29 -4.43 17.76
CA SER A 248 2.50 -5.87 17.55
C SER A 248 2.34 -6.30 16.08
N ARG A 249 1.40 -5.71 15.33
CA ARG A 249 1.24 -5.92 13.87
C ARG A 249 2.52 -5.61 13.06
N VAL A 250 3.41 -4.78 13.62
CA VAL A 250 4.78 -4.59 13.12
C VAL A 250 5.74 -5.54 13.84
N GLU A 251 5.94 -5.41 15.15
CA GLU A 251 7.08 -6.01 15.84
C GLU A 251 7.03 -7.54 16.04
N THR A 252 5.82 -8.11 16.12
CA THR A 252 5.60 -9.55 16.24
C THR A 252 4.98 -10.20 15.00
N ALA A 253 4.89 -9.45 13.89
CA ALA A 253 4.52 -9.98 12.57
C ALA A 253 5.47 -9.51 11.45
N GLN A 254 5.31 -8.29 10.91
CA GLN A 254 6.11 -7.81 9.76
C GLN A 254 7.63 -7.84 10.03
N ARG A 255 8.04 -7.53 11.27
CA ARG A 255 9.44 -7.60 11.71
C ARG A 255 9.93 -9.03 11.90
N VAL A 256 9.05 -10.01 12.19
CA VAL A 256 9.38 -11.45 12.24
C VAL A 256 9.76 -11.94 10.84
N PHE A 257 8.85 -11.80 9.87
CA PHE A 257 9.07 -12.18 8.48
C PHE A 257 10.32 -11.49 7.88
N LEU A 258 10.57 -10.23 8.24
CA LEU A 258 11.75 -9.49 7.83
C LEU A 258 13.05 -9.98 8.49
N ARG A 259 13.01 -10.39 9.77
CA ARG A 259 14.15 -11.00 10.47
C ARG A 259 14.55 -12.32 9.81
N GLU A 260 13.58 -13.17 9.52
CA GLU A 260 13.74 -14.46 8.80
C GLU A 260 14.21 -14.27 7.35
N GLY A 261 13.86 -13.15 6.72
CA GLY A 261 14.17 -12.88 5.32
C GLY A 261 13.12 -13.44 4.35
N ASN A 262 11.89 -13.65 4.82
CA ASN A 262 10.75 -14.09 4.02
C ASN A 262 10.17 -12.94 3.17
N PHE A 263 11.01 -12.35 2.31
CA PHE A 263 10.62 -11.21 1.46
C PHE A 263 9.53 -11.55 0.44
N ALA A 264 9.38 -12.83 0.10
CA ALA A 264 8.35 -13.32 -0.81
C ALA A 264 7.01 -13.62 -0.11
N LEU A 265 6.96 -13.51 1.23
CA LEU A 265 5.76 -13.79 2.04
C LEU A 265 5.20 -15.18 1.71
N GLU A 266 6.06 -16.19 1.70
CA GLU A 266 5.70 -17.60 1.52
C GLU A 266 5.25 -18.22 2.84
N PRO A 267 4.21 -19.06 2.86
CA PRO A 267 3.96 -19.98 3.95
C PRO A 267 5.11 -21.00 4.18
N PRO A 268 5.24 -21.58 5.39
CA PRO A 268 4.42 -21.29 6.57
C PRO A 268 4.70 -19.88 7.14
N LEU A 269 3.66 -19.21 7.62
CA LEU A 269 3.74 -17.90 8.29
C LEU A 269 3.26 -18.02 9.73
N ASP A 270 4.16 -17.79 10.69
CA ASP A 270 3.87 -17.73 12.12
C ASP A 270 4.03 -16.30 12.63
N TRP A 271 3.00 -15.75 13.30
CA TRP A 271 3.07 -14.41 13.88
C TRP A 271 2.18 -14.21 15.11
N LYS A 272 2.32 -13.04 15.74
CA LYS A 272 1.42 -12.60 16.81
C LYS A 272 0.95 -11.16 16.61
N VAL A 273 -0.28 -10.89 17.02
CA VAL A 273 -0.87 -9.54 17.19
C VAL A 273 -1.64 -9.55 18.51
N TYR A 274 -1.52 -8.50 19.32
CA TYR A 274 -2.11 -8.37 20.67
C TYR A 274 -1.78 -9.51 21.67
N GLY A 275 -0.80 -10.36 21.35
CA GLY A 275 -0.40 -11.55 22.10
C GLY A 275 -0.99 -12.87 21.56
N ASP A 276 -2.11 -12.80 20.85
CA ASP A 276 -2.71 -13.91 20.12
C ASP A 276 -1.76 -14.41 19.01
N SER A 277 -1.88 -15.69 18.66
CA SER A 277 -0.92 -16.38 17.77
C SER A 277 -1.63 -16.96 16.57
N TYR A 278 -1.08 -16.70 15.39
CA TYR A 278 -1.69 -17.01 14.10
C TYR A 278 -0.73 -17.79 13.21
N HIS A 279 -1.30 -18.63 12.34
CA HIS A 279 -0.58 -19.52 11.44
C HIS A 279 -1.26 -19.57 10.06
N ILE A 280 -0.48 -19.66 8.98
CA ILE A 280 -0.93 -20.01 7.63
C ILE A 280 0.05 -21.03 7.04
N ASP A 281 -0.48 -22.17 6.57
CA ASP A 281 0.20 -23.26 5.82
C ASP A 281 0.38 -22.97 4.32
#